data_AF-A0ABD1NMN5-F1
#
_entry.id   AF-A0ABD1NMN5-F1
#
_cell.length_a   1.000
_cell.length_b   1.000
_cell.length_c   1.000
_cell.angle_alpha   90.00
_cell.angle_beta   90.00
_cell.angle_gamma   90.00
#
_symmetry.space_group_name_H-M   'P 1'
#
loop_
_entity.id
_entity.type
_entity.pdbx_description
1 polymer ?
#
loop_
_entity_poly.entity_id
_entity_poly.type
_entity_poly.pdbx_seq_one_letter_code
_entity_poly.pdbx_strand_id
1 'polypeptide(L)'
;MISNRSKTYTSIPCDSKDCNSLDDHSCYQNMCAYTYAYADSSVTKGMLSRETVTFGSTDGKPVAVENIVFGYRHNNTGVFNENDMGIIGLGGGPLSLVSQIGNIFRRKMFSQCLVPFHTDPHISGTIGFGNAGDVSGEGVTTTLLVSEEGQTLVTLEGISVDELSMHKHGSFYHVPKKSYTPNGPFTTVTSNNGDYLMKLTLGTPPMDVYGLVDTGSDLVWAQCTPCLGCYKQKSPMFEPLRSKTYTPIPCDSEQCNSLFGHSCSPQNLCSYSYSYADSSVTNGVLAREAVTFSSTSGEPIVVGDIIFGCGHDNSGTFNENDMGIIGLGGGPLSLVSQIGDLYGSKKFSQCLVPFHADPHISGTISFGDVSDVSGEGVVTTTLVSEEGQTPYLVTLEGISVGDTFVPFNSSAMLSQGIIMIDSGTPATYLPQGFYDNLVEELKVQSSLLPIDDDPDLGSQLCYRCETNLEGPILTAHFEGADVKLMPIQTFIPPKDGVFCFAMAGTTDGNYIFGNFAQSNILIGFDLDRRTVSFKPTDCTNQ
;
A
#
# COMPACT_ATOMS: atom_id res chain seq x y z
N MET A 1 9.97 -32.50 0.90
CA MET A 1 10.32 -33.88 0.50
C MET A 1 9.71 -34.89 1.46
N ILE A 2 8.73 -35.68 1.03
CA ILE A 2 8.70 -37.10 1.40
C ILE A 2 9.52 -37.77 0.30
N SER A 3 10.71 -38.22 0.68
CA SER A 3 11.64 -38.89 -0.21
C SER A 3 10.93 -40.06 -0.92
N ASN A 4 11.27 -40.27 -2.20
CA ASN A 4 10.94 -41.43 -3.04
C ASN A 4 11.40 -42.79 -2.41
N ARG A 5 11.81 -42.78 -1.13
CA ARG A 5 12.20 -43.92 -0.29
C ARG A 5 11.16 -44.30 0.77
N SER A 6 10.10 -43.52 1.00
CA SER A 6 8.98 -44.01 1.83
C SER A 6 8.15 -45.02 1.03
N LYS A 7 7.98 -46.23 1.56
CA LYS A 7 7.18 -47.31 0.96
C LYS A 7 5.70 -47.25 1.35
N THR A 8 5.21 -46.16 1.95
CA THR A 8 3.93 -46.18 2.71
C THR A 8 2.89 -45.13 2.34
N TYR A 9 3.02 -44.40 1.23
CA TYR A 9 1.94 -43.55 0.74
C TYR A 9 0.99 -44.31 -0.20
N THR A 10 -0.32 -44.08 -0.05
CA THR A 10 -1.35 -44.70 -0.89
C THR A 10 -1.93 -43.65 -1.84
N SER A 11 -1.84 -43.88 -3.15
CA SER A 11 -2.43 -42.97 -4.14
C SER A 11 -3.94 -42.88 -3.98
N ILE A 12 -4.49 -41.68 -4.17
CA ILE A 12 -5.93 -41.44 -4.04
C ILE A 12 -6.64 -41.76 -5.36
N PRO A 13 -7.64 -42.67 -5.39
CA PRO A 13 -8.45 -42.94 -6.57
C PRO A 13 -9.24 -41.71 -7.03
N CYS A 14 -9.45 -41.56 -8.33
CA CYS A 14 -10.14 -40.38 -8.86
C CYS A 14 -11.62 -40.30 -8.42
N ASP A 15 -12.27 -41.43 -8.20
CA ASP A 15 -13.66 -41.53 -7.73
C ASP A 15 -13.80 -41.36 -6.19
N SER A 16 -12.70 -41.12 -5.47
CA SER A 16 -12.72 -40.93 -4.03
C SER A 16 -13.38 -39.61 -3.61
N LYS A 17 -13.93 -39.58 -2.39
CA LYS A 17 -14.50 -38.35 -1.80
C LYS A 17 -13.46 -37.24 -1.65
N ASP A 18 -12.21 -37.59 -1.37
CA ASP A 18 -11.13 -36.60 -1.20
C ASP A 18 -10.82 -35.93 -2.54
N CYS A 19 -10.78 -36.69 -3.65
CA CYS A 19 -10.58 -36.11 -4.98
C CYS A 19 -11.72 -35.17 -5.37
N ASN A 20 -12.96 -35.60 -5.14
CA ASN A 20 -14.16 -34.81 -5.42
C ASN A 20 -14.33 -33.57 -4.52
N SER A 21 -13.48 -33.41 -3.50
CA SER A 21 -13.48 -32.24 -2.61
C SER A 21 -12.59 -31.09 -3.10
N LEU A 22 -11.86 -31.30 -4.21
CA LEU A 22 -11.08 -30.28 -4.90
C LEU A 22 -11.90 -29.62 -6.01
N ASP A 23 -11.89 -28.29 -6.04
CA ASP A 23 -12.60 -27.50 -7.06
C ASP A 23 -12.03 -27.73 -8.48
N ASP A 24 -10.72 -27.93 -8.60
CA ASP A 24 -10.02 -28.21 -9.85
C ASP A 24 -9.18 -29.49 -9.74
N HIS A 25 -9.74 -30.61 -10.21
CA HIS A 25 -9.09 -31.91 -10.26
C HIS A 25 -9.28 -32.59 -11.62
N SER A 26 -8.35 -33.49 -11.95
CA SER A 26 -8.41 -34.34 -13.15
C SER A 26 -8.00 -35.77 -12.83
N CYS A 27 -8.33 -36.71 -13.71
CA CYS A 27 -7.98 -38.12 -13.54
C CYS A 27 -6.81 -38.50 -14.44
N TYR A 28 -5.73 -39.03 -13.86
CA TYR A 28 -4.62 -39.62 -14.61
C TYR A 28 -4.41 -41.07 -14.18
N GLN A 29 -4.60 -42.03 -15.09
CA GLN A 29 -4.48 -43.47 -14.80
C GLN A 29 -5.29 -43.93 -13.57
N ASN A 30 -6.53 -43.44 -13.45
CA ASN A 30 -7.44 -43.69 -12.31
C ASN A 30 -6.99 -43.11 -10.96
N MET A 31 -5.95 -42.28 -10.93
CA MET A 31 -5.48 -41.55 -9.76
C MET A 31 -5.90 -40.08 -9.85
N CYS A 32 -6.13 -39.47 -8.68
CA CYS A 32 -6.51 -38.07 -8.56
C CYS A 32 -5.31 -37.14 -8.80
N ALA A 33 -5.42 -36.27 -9.79
CA ALA A 33 -4.51 -35.16 -10.04
C ALA A 33 -5.19 -33.84 -9.66
N TYR A 34 -4.44 -32.91 -9.10
CA TYR A 34 -4.94 -31.61 -8.66
C TYR A 34 -4.19 -30.48 -9.35
N THR A 35 -4.90 -29.38 -9.58
CA THR A 35 -4.31 -28.07 -9.88
C THR A 35 -4.74 -27.11 -8.78
N TYR A 36 -3.81 -26.36 -8.23
CA TYR A 36 -4.10 -25.34 -7.23
C TYR A 36 -3.42 -24.04 -7.62
N ALA A 37 -4.23 -22.99 -7.78
CA ALA A 37 -3.76 -21.63 -8.00
C ALA A 37 -3.75 -20.87 -6.68
N TYR A 38 -2.66 -20.16 -6.42
CA TYR A 38 -2.49 -19.33 -5.23
C TYR A 38 -2.77 -17.86 -5.58
N ALA A 39 -2.95 -17.02 -4.55
CA ALA A 39 -3.31 -15.60 -4.73
C ALA A 39 -2.23 -14.78 -5.46
N ASP A 40 -0.97 -15.22 -5.39
CA ASP A 40 0.18 -14.66 -6.10
C ASP A 40 0.27 -15.14 -7.56
N SER A 41 -0.80 -15.74 -8.10
CA SER A 41 -0.87 -16.37 -9.43
C SER A 41 0.09 -17.55 -9.64
N SER A 42 0.79 -18.00 -8.60
CA SER A 42 1.53 -19.25 -8.67
C SER A 42 0.57 -20.44 -8.78
N VAL A 43 1.03 -21.52 -9.40
CA VAL A 43 0.23 -22.72 -9.65
C VAL A 43 1.04 -23.95 -9.31
N THR A 44 0.45 -24.82 -8.48
CA THR A 44 0.95 -26.17 -8.24
C THR A 44 0.04 -27.17 -8.95
N LYS A 45 0.62 -28.09 -9.73
CA LYS A 45 -0.08 -29.25 -10.27
C LYS A 45 0.55 -30.51 -9.74
N GLY A 46 -0.21 -31.50 -9.28
CA GLY A 46 0.36 -32.73 -8.74
C GLY A 46 -0.64 -33.87 -8.65
N MET A 47 -0.25 -34.95 -7.97
CA MET A 47 -1.11 -36.09 -7.66
C MET A 47 -1.44 -36.09 -6.17
N LEU A 48 -2.64 -36.54 -5.79
CA LEU A 48 -2.98 -36.72 -4.38
C LEU A 48 -2.57 -38.11 -3.86
N SER A 49 -2.03 -38.12 -2.65
CA SER A 49 -1.77 -39.33 -1.89
C SER A 49 -2.16 -39.15 -0.43
N ARG A 50 -2.15 -40.26 0.30
CA ARG A 50 -2.47 -40.33 1.70
C ARG A 50 -1.40 -41.11 2.45
N GLU A 51 -0.95 -40.59 3.59
CA GLU A 51 0.06 -41.22 4.45
C GLU A 51 -0.20 -40.88 5.93
N THR A 52 0.57 -41.53 6.81
CA THR A 52 0.60 -41.21 8.24
C THR A 52 1.64 -40.13 8.50
N VAL A 53 1.24 -39.03 9.14
CA VAL A 53 2.12 -37.91 9.50
C VAL A 53 2.27 -37.86 11.01
N THR A 54 3.51 -37.77 11.48
CA THR A 54 3.80 -37.70 12.92
C THR A 54 4.10 -36.26 13.33
N PHE A 55 3.46 -35.80 14.39
CA PHE A 55 3.61 -34.46 14.95
C PHE A 55 4.30 -34.50 16.32
N GLY A 56 5.03 -33.44 16.68
CA GLY A 56 5.55 -33.27 18.03
C GLY A 56 4.45 -32.89 19.02
N SER A 57 4.59 -33.29 20.28
CA SER A 57 3.63 -32.95 21.35
C SER A 57 4.32 -32.26 22.51
N THR A 58 3.57 -31.40 23.21
CA THR A 58 4.04 -30.67 24.40
C THR A 58 4.40 -31.57 25.58
N ASP A 59 3.88 -32.81 25.60
CA ASP A 59 4.25 -33.85 26.58
C ASP A 59 5.46 -34.70 26.15
N GLY A 60 6.11 -34.34 25.04
CA GLY A 60 7.28 -35.02 24.49
C GLY A 60 6.99 -36.33 23.77
N LYS A 61 5.73 -36.74 23.62
CA LYS A 61 5.34 -37.97 22.91
C LYS A 61 4.82 -37.65 21.50
N PRO A 62 5.49 -38.12 20.44
CA PRO A 62 5.02 -37.86 19.08
C PRO A 62 3.60 -38.42 18.85
N VAL A 63 2.76 -37.66 18.16
CA VAL A 63 1.39 -38.03 17.81
C VAL A 63 1.34 -38.38 16.33
N ALA A 64 1.13 -39.65 16.01
CA ALA A 64 0.91 -40.10 14.64
C ALA A 64 -0.55 -39.87 14.23
N VAL A 65 -0.74 -39.19 13.10
CA VAL A 65 -2.05 -38.99 12.48
C VAL A 65 -2.07 -39.76 11.17
N GLU A 66 -2.87 -40.82 11.15
CA GLU A 66 -3.06 -41.63 9.95
C GLU A 66 -3.95 -40.90 8.95
N ASN A 67 -3.82 -41.29 7.68
CA ASN A 67 -4.71 -40.90 6.61
C ASN A 67 -4.69 -39.40 6.22
N ILE A 68 -3.58 -38.70 6.44
CA ILE A 68 -3.40 -37.33 5.95
C ILE A 68 -3.21 -37.35 4.43
N VAL A 69 -4.09 -36.63 3.74
CA VAL A 69 -4.08 -36.35 2.31
C VAL A 69 -3.15 -35.19 2.00
N PHE A 70 -2.24 -35.37 1.05
CA PHE A 70 -1.31 -34.35 0.58
C PHE A 70 -0.98 -34.54 -0.90
N GLY A 71 -0.43 -33.48 -1.52
CA GLY A 71 0.01 -33.48 -2.91
C GLY A 71 1.45 -33.93 -3.10
N TYR A 72 1.73 -34.72 -4.14
CA TYR A 72 3.07 -35.19 -4.52
C TYR A 72 3.28 -35.17 -6.04
N ARG A 73 4.54 -35.33 -6.50
CA ARG A 73 4.93 -35.25 -7.93
C ARG A 73 4.42 -33.98 -8.61
N HIS A 74 4.87 -32.84 -8.08
CA HIS A 74 4.36 -31.55 -8.51
C HIS A 74 5.10 -30.99 -9.73
N ASN A 75 4.39 -30.18 -10.50
CA ASN A 75 4.91 -29.20 -11.44
C ASN A 75 4.44 -27.83 -10.96
N ASN A 76 5.37 -27.03 -10.46
CA ASN A 76 5.12 -25.73 -9.87
C ASN A 76 5.55 -24.63 -10.84
N THR A 77 4.69 -23.64 -11.05
CA THR A 77 4.96 -22.48 -11.90
C THR A 77 4.61 -21.20 -11.14
N GLY A 78 5.50 -20.22 -11.07
CA GLY A 78 5.31 -18.99 -10.28
C GLY A 78 6.36 -18.84 -9.19
N VAL A 79 6.00 -18.21 -8.06
CA VAL A 79 6.91 -17.73 -7.01
C VAL A 79 7.30 -18.83 -6.00
N PHE A 80 7.80 -19.97 -6.50
CA PHE A 80 8.33 -21.05 -5.65
C PHE A 80 9.87 -20.99 -5.62
N ASN A 81 10.47 -21.01 -4.43
CA ASN A 81 11.91 -21.08 -4.27
C ASN A 81 12.39 -22.52 -4.56
N GLU A 82 13.61 -22.66 -5.12
CA GLU A 82 14.25 -23.97 -5.31
C GLU A 82 14.46 -24.75 -3.98
N ASN A 83 14.47 -24.02 -2.87
CA ASN A 83 14.57 -24.57 -1.51
C ASN A 83 13.21 -24.91 -0.89
N ASP A 84 12.09 -24.62 -1.54
CA ASP A 84 10.77 -24.92 -1.01
C ASP A 84 10.45 -26.41 -1.15
N MET A 85 10.31 -27.07 -0.01
CA MET A 85 10.06 -28.51 0.06
C MET A 85 8.57 -28.89 -0.07
N GLY A 86 7.68 -27.90 -0.03
CA GLY A 86 6.22 -28.03 -0.08
C GLY A 86 5.51 -26.97 0.79
N ILE A 87 4.22 -26.75 0.51
CA ILE A 87 3.37 -25.80 1.24
C ILE A 87 2.43 -26.57 2.17
N ILE A 88 2.24 -26.07 3.40
CA ILE A 88 1.25 -26.58 4.35
C ILE A 88 0.03 -25.66 4.32
N GLY A 89 -1.08 -26.16 3.79
CA GLY A 89 -2.35 -25.41 3.78
C GLY A 89 -3.03 -25.41 5.14
N LEU A 90 -3.14 -24.24 5.78
CA LEU A 90 -3.83 -24.05 7.07
C LEU A 90 -5.24 -23.45 6.94
N GLY A 91 -5.75 -23.30 5.70
CA GLY A 91 -7.05 -22.69 5.41
C GLY A 91 -8.26 -23.52 5.86
N GLY A 92 -9.47 -23.05 5.53
CA GLY A 92 -10.73 -23.70 5.92
C GLY A 92 -11.17 -24.90 5.06
N GLY A 93 -10.45 -25.20 3.97
CA GLY A 93 -10.82 -26.22 3.00
C GLY A 93 -10.84 -27.66 3.57
N PRO A 94 -11.53 -28.61 2.91
CA PRO A 94 -11.70 -29.97 3.40
C PRO A 94 -10.37 -30.75 3.51
N LEU A 95 -9.42 -30.44 2.62
CA LEU A 95 -8.07 -31.02 2.61
C LEU A 95 -7.02 -30.14 3.28
N SER A 96 -7.40 -29.08 3.99
CA SER A 96 -6.42 -28.34 4.79
C SER A 96 -5.93 -29.18 5.96
N LEU A 97 -4.70 -28.94 6.42
CA LEU A 97 -4.13 -29.70 7.52
C LEU A 97 -5.01 -29.58 8.78
N VAL A 98 -5.53 -28.38 9.05
CA VAL A 98 -6.41 -28.07 10.19
C VAL A 98 -7.71 -28.87 10.11
N SER A 99 -8.31 -28.99 8.92
CA SER A 99 -9.52 -29.79 8.71
C SER A 99 -9.27 -31.29 8.89
N GLN A 100 -8.14 -31.78 8.39
CA GLN A 100 -7.79 -33.20 8.42
C GLN A 100 -7.45 -33.70 9.83
N ILE A 101 -6.71 -32.90 10.63
CA ILE A 101 -6.37 -33.25 12.02
C ILE A 101 -7.49 -32.89 13.01
N GLY A 102 -8.41 -32.00 12.65
CA GLY A 102 -9.43 -31.48 13.57
C GLY A 102 -10.38 -32.54 14.14
N ASN A 103 -10.57 -33.65 13.42
CA ASN A 103 -11.36 -34.80 13.90
C ASN A 103 -10.70 -35.53 15.08
N ILE A 104 -9.38 -35.41 15.24
CA ILE A 104 -8.61 -36.02 16.33
C ILE A 104 -8.63 -35.12 17.56
N PHE A 105 -8.51 -33.80 17.39
CA PHE A 105 -8.38 -32.84 18.48
C PHE A 105 -9.70 -32.19 18.92
N ARG A 106 -10.85 -32.67 18.42
CA ARG A 106 -12.23 -32.17 18.71
C ARG A 106 -12.49 -30.68 18.40
N ARG A 107 -11.48 -29.93 17.95
CA ARG A 107 -11.55 -28.52 17.52
C ARG A 107 -10.66 -28.31 16.29
N LYS A 108 -11.19 -27.61 15.29
CA LYS A 108 -10.48 -27.18 14.06
C LYS A 108 -9.84 -25.81 14.30
N MET A 109 -8.79 -25.76 15.10
CA MET A 109 -8.09 -24.51 15.44
C MET A 109 -6.59 -24.73 15.41
N PHE A 110 -5.86 -23.67 15.09
CA PHE A 110 -4.40 -23.62 15.20
C PHE A 110 -3.96 -22.26 15.72
N SER A 111 -2.78 -22.22 16.33
CA SER A 111 -2.05 -21.01 16.68
C SER A 111 -0.67 -21.09 16.04
N GLN A 112 -0.06 -19.95 15.73
CA GLN A 112 1.30 -19.91 15.20
C GLN A 112 2.12 -18.87 15.94
N CYS A 113 3.34 -19.24 16.28
CA CYS A 113 4.39 -18.36 16.76
C CYS A 113 5.53 -18.44 15.75
N LEU A 114 5.52 -17.51 14.80
CA LEU A 114 6.54 -17.41 13.77
C LEU A 114 7.71 -16.56 14.30
N VAL A 115 8.93 -16.96 13.97
CA VAL A 115 10.13 -16.23 14.37
C VAL A 115 10.44 -15.19 13.29
N PRO A 116 10.78 -13.94 13.65
CA PRO A 116 11.16 -12.93 12.68
C PRO A 116 12.38 -13.35 11.85
N PHE A 117 12.41 -12.93 10.59
CA PHE A 117 13.38 -13.26 9.54
C PHE A 117 14.85 -12.86 9.85
N HIS A 118 15.12 -12.28 11.02
CA HIS A 118 16.45 -11.81 11.45
C HIS A 118 16.84 -12.28 12.87
N THR A 119 16.24 -13.37 13.33
CA THR A 119 16.61 -14.00 14.61
C THR A 119 17.68 -15.07 14.43
N ASP A 120 18.40 -15.39 15.51
CA ASP A 120 19.40 -16.45 15.55
C ASP A 120 18.87 -17.74 14.86
N PRO A 121 19.62 -18.34 13.92
CA PRO A 121 19.19 -19.54 13.18
C PRO A 121 18.89 -20.74 14.10
N HIS A 122 19.28 -20.71 15.36
CA HIS A 122 18.88 -21.75 16.32
C HIS A 122 17.45 -21.56 16.89
N ILE A 123 16.77 -20.47 16.56
CA ILE A 123 15.42 -20.18 17.06
C ILE A 123 14.38 -20.70 16.09
N SER A 124 13.53 -21.58 16.60
CA SER A 124 12.49 -22.23 15.81
C SER A 124 11.09 -21.67 16.07
N GLY A 125 10.30 -21.55 15.01
CA GLY A 125 8.87 -21.22 15.12
C GLY A 125 8.07 -22.42 15.60
N THR A 126 6.87 -22.18 16.14
CA THR A 126 5.95 -23.27 16.52
C THR A 126 4.56 -23.05 15.95
N ILE A 127 3.95 -24.12 15.45
CA ILE A 127 2.53 -24.15 15.08
C ILE A 127 1.83 -25.15 16.00
N GLY A 128 0.88 -24.65 16.79
CA GLY A 128 0.09 -25.44 17.74
C GLY A 128 -1.26 -25.82 17.13
N PHE A 129 -1.70 -27.06 17.32
CA PHE A 129 -2.99 -27.56 16.82
C PHE A 129 -3.89 -28.05 17.95
N GLY A 130 -5.21 -27.91 17.77
CA GLY A 130 -6.20 -28.35 18.75
C GLY A 130 -6.26 -27.42 19.96
N ASN A 131 -6.11 -27.98 21.18
CA ASN A 131 -6.11 -27.21 22.42
C ASN A 131 -4.89 -26.29 22.59
N ALA A 132 -3.77 -26.53 21.90
CA ALA A 132 -2.65 -25.59 21.79
C ALA A 132 -2.93 -24.40 20.85
N GLY A 133 -4.02 -24.48 20.07
CA GLY A 133 -4.57 -23.35 19.32
C GLY A 133 -5.30 -22.34 20.22
N ASP A 134 -5.66 -22.75 21.44
CA ASP A 134 -6.15 -21.88 22.51
C ASP A 134 -4.92 -21.52 23.36
N VAL A 135 -4.61 -20.24 23.59
CA VAL A 135 -3.37 -19.77 24.27
C VAL A 135 -3.29 -20.19 25.76
N SER A 136 -4.10 -21.15 26.17
CA SER A 136 -4.32 -21.64 27.53
C SER A 136 -4.33 -23.17 27.68
N GLY A 137 -4.15 -23.97 26.61
CA GLY A 137 -4.33 -25.43 26.65
C GLY A 137 -3.18 -26.29 26.11
N GLU A 138 -3.05 -27.52 26.64
CA GLU A 138 -2.11 -28.56 26.17
C GLU A 138 -2.48 -29.07 24.76
N GLY A 139 -1.53 -29.11 23.83
CA GLY A 139 -1.75 -29.60 22.47
C GLY A 139 -0.46 -29.95 21.73
N VAL A 140 -0.61 -30.21 20.44
CA VAL A 140 0.44 -30.73 19.56
C VAL A 140 1.15 -29.57 18.85
N THR A 141 2.48 -29.60 18.79
CA THR A 141 3.34 -28.51 18.28
C THR A 141 4.28 -29.01 17.19
N THR A 142 4.31 -28.32 16.05
CA THR A 142 5.33 -28.52 15.01
C THR A 142 6.40 -27.44 15.13
N THR A 143 7.67 -27.85 15.20
CA THR A 143 8.84 -26.96 15.28
C THR A 143 9.37 -26.65 13.87
N LEU A 144 9.60 -25.37 13.56
CA LEU A 144 10.12 -24.89 12.28
C LEU A 144 11.56 -24.41 12.48
N LEU A 145 12.56 -25.16 11.99
CA LEU A 145 13.99 -24.78 12.09
C LEU A 145 14.42 -23.94 10.87
N VAL A 146 15.29 -22.94 11.09
CA VAL A 146 15.90 -22.12 10.02
C VAL A 146 17.42 -22.32 10.09
N SER A 147 18.09 -22.77 9.03
CA SER A 147 19.57 -22.85 9.00
C SER A 147 20.12 -22.05 7.83
N GLU A 148 21.22 -21.32 8.07
CA GLU A 148 22.05 -20.74 7.02
C GLU A 148 22.61 -21.85 6.12
N GLU A 149 22.79 -21.50 4.84
CA GLU A 149 23.08 -22.36 3.68
C GLU A 149 21.91 -23.20 3.16
N GLY A 150 20.90 -22.54 2.57
CA GLY A 150 20.14 -23.08 1.43
C GLY A 150 19.58 -24.51 1.56
N GLN A 151 19.22 -24.96 2.75
CA GLN A 151 18.56 -26.26 2.96
C GLN A 151 17.37 -26.09 3.89
N THR A 152 16.17 -26.05 3.31
CA THR A 152 14.93 -26.28 4.06
C THR A 152 14.88 -27.74 4.48
N LEU A 153 15.17 -28.03 5.75
CA LEU A 153 14.95 -29.33 6.37
C LEU A 153 13.65 -29.29 7.17
N VAL A 154 12.55 -29.77 6.58
CA VAL A 154 11.49 -30.39 7.39
C VAL A 154 11.99 -31.79 7.73
N THR A 155 12.48 -31.98 8.95
CA THR A 155 12.73 -33.33 9.49
C THR A 155 11.41 -33.91 9.96
N LEU A 156 10.81 -34.77 9.15
CA LEU A 156 9.91 -35.81 9.64
C LEU A 156 10.77 -37.06 9.87
N GLU A 157 11.33 -37.19 11.07
CA GLU A 157 11.46 -38.42 11.89
C GLU A 157 12.62 -38.34 12.92
N GLY A 158 12.25 -38.56 14.19
CA GLY A 158 13.01 -39.32 15.19
C GLY A 158 14.40 -38.83 15.61
N ILE A 159 14.47 -37.98 16.64
CA ILE A 159 15.61 -37.99 17.58
C ILE A 159 15.09 -37.95 19.01
N SER A 160 15.37 -39.03 19.73
CA SER A 160 15.43 -39.09 21.19
C SER A 160 16.52 -38.14 21.68
N VAL A 161 16.17 -37.16 22.50
CA VAL A 161 17.12 -36.53 23.42
C VAL A 161 16.56 -36.64 24.81
N ASP A 162 16.96 -37.73 25.48
CA ASP A 162 17.06 -37.77 26.93
C ASP A 162 17.95 -36.61 27.42
N GLU A 163 17.59 -36.07 28.58
CA GLU A 163 18.29 -35.08 29.39
C GLU A 163 18.28 -33.61 28.92
N LEU A 164 17.31 -32.85 29.43
CA LEU A 164 17.61 -31.71 30.32
C LEU A 164 16.40 -31.41 31.22
N SER A 165 16.59 -31.69 32.50
CA SER A 165 15.60 -31.55 33.57
C SER A 165 15.30 -30.08 33.91
N MET A 166 14.03 -29.82 34.18
CA MET A 166 13.55 -28.66 34.96
C MET A 166 14.22 -28.59 36.34
N HIS A 167 14.61 -27.38 36.75
CA HIS A 167 14.54 -26.99 38.15
C HIS A 167 13.79 -25.67 38.35
N LYS A 168 12.95 -25.68 39.40
CA LYS A 168 11.93 -24.70 39.78
C LYS A 168 12.50 -23.50 40.54
N HIS A 169 11.62 -22.47 40.59
CA HIS A 169 11.40 -21.44 41.61
C HIS A 169 12.14 -20.10 41.52
N GLY A 170 11.36 -19.02 41.43
CA GLY A 170 11.73 -17.74 42.05
C GLY A 170 11.15 -16.48 41.40
N SER A 171 10.07 -15.96 42.01
CA SER A 171 9.64 -14.55 42.08
C SER A 171 9.40 -13.70 40.82
N PHE A 172 8.20 -13.11 40.84
CA PHE A 172 7.70 -11.97 40.09
C PHE A 172 8.76 -10.92 39.73
N TYR A 173 8.96 -10.70 38.44
CA TYR A 173 9.42 -9.43 37.89
C TYR A 173 8.37 -8.93 36.90
N HIS A 174 7.83 -7.74 37.16
CA HIS A 174 7.06 -6.99 36.18
C HIS A 174 7.98 -6.62 35.02
N VAL A 175 7.80 -7.28 33.88
CA VAL A 175 8.35 -6.79 32.61
C VAL A 175 7.48 -5.61 32.18
N PRO A 176 8.05 -4.41 31.92
CA PRO A 176 7.29 -3.31 31.38
C PRO A 176 6.75 -3.72 30.01
N LYS A 177 5.45 -3.55 29.78
CA LYS A 177 4.89 -3.60 28.42
C LYS A 177 5.58 -2.51 27.60
N LYS A 178 6.63 -2.87 26.85
CA LYS A 178 7.02 -2.07 25.69
C LYS A 178 5.87 -2.17 24.71
N SER A 179 5.20 -1.04 24.48
CA SER A 179 4.34 -0.85 23.33
C SER A 179 5.14 -1.22 22.09
N TYR A 180 4.71 -2.25 21.36
CA TYR A 180 5.29 -2.58 20.06
C TYR A 180 4.77 -1.53 19.10
N THR A 181 5.53 -0.44 18.90
CA THR A 181 5.28 0.46 17.77
C THR A 181 5.65 -0.32 16.51
N PRO A 182 4.73 -0.52 15.55
CA PRO A 182 5.10 -1.15 14.30
C PRO A 182 6.22 -0.33 13.64
N ASN A 183 7.23 -1.04 13.11
CA ASN A 183 8.32 -0.44 12.36
C ASN A 183 7.90 -0.42 10.90
N GLY A 184 7.94 0.73 10.26
CA GLY A 184 7.54 0.85 8.86
C GLY A 184 8.16 2.07 8.18
N PRO A 185 8.17 2.06 6.83
CA PRO A 185 8.74 3.14 6.05
C PRO A 185 7.90 4.40 6.17
N PHE A 186 8.57 5.52 6.41
CA PHE A 186 7.97 6.84 6.36
C PHE A 186 8.92 7.84 5.69
N THR A 187 8.37 8.97 5.28
CA THR A 187 9.11 10.10 4.73
C THR A 187 8.47 11.43 5.14
N THR A 188 9.26 12.49 5.04
CA THR A 188 8.82 13.86 5.24
C THR A 188 8.25 14.43 3.95
N VAL A 189 7.21 15.25 4.08
CA VAL A 189 6.61 15.99 2.98
C VAL A 189 6.58 17.48 3.28
N THR A 190 7.02 18.31 2.34
CA THR A 190 7.13 19.77 2.49
C THR A 190 6.28 20.50 1.46
N SER A 191 5.65 21.60 1.86
CA SER A 191 4.96 22.51 0.93
C SER A 191 5.94 23.12 -0.08
N ASN A 192 5.53 23.22 -1.34
CA ASN A 192 6.29 23.78 -2.44
C ASN A 192 5.36 24.54 -3.40
N ASN A 193 5.10 25.82 -3.13
CA ASN A 193 4.34 26.71 -4.01
C ASN A 193 2.95 26.21 -4.44
N GLY A 194 2.27 25.45 -3.58
CA GLY A 194 0.94 24.90 -3.85
C GLY A 194 0.96 23.38 -4.01
N ASP A 195 2.12 22.82 -4.32
CA ASP A 195 2.36 21.39 -4.36
C ASP A 195 3.02 20.90 -3.07
N TYR A 196 3.24 19.58 -3.00
CA TYR A 196 3.96 18.94 -1.91
C TYR A 196 5.09 18.09 -2.47
N LEU A 197 6.29 18.23 -1.89
CA LEU A 197 7.45 17.42 -2.21
C LEU A 197 7.69 16.39 -1.13
N MET A 198 7.72 15.11 -1.50
CA MET A 198 8.23 14.05 -0.63
C MET A 198 9.68 13.74 -0.94
N LYS A 199 10.44 13.44 0.11
CA LYS A 199 11.80 12.94 -0.02
C LYS A 199 11.78 11.46 -0.36
N LEU A 200 12.51 11.06 -1.40
CA LEU A 200 12.78 9.67 -1.75
C LEU A 200 14.29 9.54 -2.02
N THR A 201 14.97 8.59 -1.39
CA THR A 201 16.40 8.41 -1.62
C THR A 201 16.62 7.27 -2.62
N LEU A 202 17.27 7.53 -3.76
CA LEU A 202 17.51 6.58 -4.84
C LEU A 202 18.99 6.16 -4.93
N GLY A 203 19.24 4.92 -5.33
CA GLY A 203 20.53 4.49 -5.88
C GLY A 203 21.60 4.06 -4.89
N THR A 204 22.68 3.53 -5.46
CA THR A 204 23.90 3.14 -4.75
C THR A 204 25.14 3.72 -5.44
N PRO A 205 25.74 4.82 -4.95
CA PRO A 205 25.49 5.45 -3.65
C PRO A 205 24.14 6.20 -3.55
N PRO A 206 23.57 6.34 -2.34
CA PRO A 206 22.28 7.00 -2.14
C PRO A 206 22.28 8.48 -2.54
N MET A 207 21.20 8.92 -3.17
CA MET A 207 20.96 10.29 -3.61
C MET A 207 19.52 10.69 -3.30
N ASP A 208 19.33 11.86 -2.68
CA ASP A 208 18.00 12.38 -2.38
C ASP A 208 17.32 12.94 -3.63
N VAL A 209 16.06 12.56 -3.83
CA VAL A 209 15.13 13.06 -4.83
C VAL A 209 13.93 13.67 -4.10
N TYR A 210 13.55 14.88 -4.49
CA TYR A 210 12.36 15.57 -3.97
C TYR A 210 11.31 15.56 -5.07
N GLY A 211 10.39 14.61 -5.00
CA GLY A 211 9.36 14.42 -6.02
C GLY A 211 8.01 14.92 -5.55
N LEU A 212 7.21 15.43 -6.48
CA LEU A 212 5.83 15.84 -6.24
C LEU A 212 4.99 14.65 -5.76
N VAL A 213 4.20 14.86 -4.72
CA VAL A 213 3.29 13.84 -4.17
C VAL A 213 2.02 13.83 -4.99
N ASP A 214 1.78 12.75 -5.74
CA ASP A 214 0.66 12.69 -6.68
C ASP A 214 -0.15 11.40 -6.48
N THR A 215 -1.32 11.51 -5.86
CA THR A 215 -2.26 10.38 -5.71
C THR A 215 -3.11 10.16 -6.97
N GLY A 216 -2.94 10.99 -7.99
CA GLY A 216 -3.60 10.90 -9.28
C GLY A 216 -2.85 10.16 -10.38
N SER A 217 -1.61 9.73 -10.11
CA SER A 217 -0.80 8.98 -11.08
C SER A 217 -0.03 7.83 -10.44
N ASP A 218 0.42 6.90 -11.29
CA ASP A 218 1.14 5.71 -10.85
C ASP A 218 2.65 5.85 -10.97
N LEU A 219 3.16 6.50 -12.01
CA LEU A 219 4.59 6.44 -12.29
C LEU A 219 5.42 7.22 -11.27
N VAL A 220 6.30 6.53 -10.56
CA VAL A 220 7.43 7.15 -9.84
C VAL A 220 8.52 7.48 -10.85
N TRP A 221 8.94 8.74 -10.98
CA TRP A 221 10.01 9.12 -11.89
C TRP A 221 10.83 10.32 -11.41
N ALA A 222 12.04 10.46 -11.93
CA ALA A 222 12.93 11.59 -11.68
C ALA A 222 13.67 12.05 -12.94
N GLN A 223 14.11 13.31 -13.00
CA GLN A 223 14.95 13.79 -14.10
C GLN A 223 16.34 13.15 -14.05
N CYS A 224 16.76 12.60 -15.18
CA CYS A 224 17.98 11.83 -15.33
C CYS A 224 18.97 12.45 -16.31
N THR A 225 20.26 12.19 -16.10
CA THR A 225 21.30 12.49 -17.09
C THR A 225 21.49 11.34 -18.08
N PRO A 226 21.78 11.63 -19.37
CA PRO A 226 21.75 12.96 -20.00
C PRO A 226 20.30 13.44 -20.16
N CYS A 227 20.04 14.73 -19.93
CA CYS A 227 18.73 15.29 -20.27
C CYS A 227 18.78 16.06 -21.59
N LEU A 228 17.87 15.71 -22.50
CA LEU A 228 17.73 16.27 -23.85
C LEU A 228 16.82 17.51 -23.87
N GLY A 229 15.81 17.55 -23.00
CA GLY A 229 14.83 18.63 -22.90
C GLY A 229 14.17 18.69 -21.54
N CYS A 230 14.87 19.13 -20.50
CA CYS A 230 14.34 19.21 -19.14
C CYS A 230 14.01 20.64 -18.73
N TYR A 231 13.03 20.77 -17.84
CA TYR A 231 12.91 21.97 -17.03
C TYR A 231 14.13 22.14 -16.11
N LYS A 232 14.39 23.39 -15.72
CA LYS A 232 15.50 23.72 -14.85
C LYS A 232 15.26 23.12 -13.48
N GLN A 233 16.23 22.36 -12.98
CA GLN A 233 16.22 21.78 -11.64
C GLN A 233 17.41 22.32 -10.85
N LYS A 234 17.18 22.67 -9.58
CA LYS A 234 18.20 23.22 -8.68
C LYS A 234 19.13 22.14 -8.12
N SER A 235 18.54 21.03 -7.69
CA SER A 235 19.27 19.85 -7.24
C SER A 235 19.87 19.10 -8.43
N PRO A 236 21.01 18.39 -8.28
CA PRO A 236 21.55 17.55 -9.35
C PRO A 236 20.52 16.55 -9.86
N MET A 237 20.52 16.27 -11.16
CA MET A 237 19.71 15.21 -11.76
C MET A 237 20.27 13.83 -11.38
N PHE A 238 19.42 12.81 -11.37
CA PHE A 238 19.86 11.45 -11.10
C PHE A 238 20.81 10.95 -12.22
N GLU A 239 21.94 10.36 -11.86
CA GLU A 239 22.93 9.85 -12.81
C GLU A 239 22.85 8.32 -12.89
N PRO A 240 22.09 7.74 -13.84
CA PRO A 240 21.82 6.30 -13.85
C PRO A 240 23.09 5.45 -13.91
N LEU A 241 24.10 5.89 -14.68
CA LEU A 241 25.37 5.16 -14.82
C LEU A 241 26.26 5.18 -13.57
N ARG A 242 25.96 6.04 -12.59
CA ARG A 242 26.72 6.11 -11.32
C ARG A 242 26.13 5.21 -10.24
N SER A 243 24.86 4.83 -10.37
CA SER A 243 24.22 3.92 -9.44
C SER A 243 24.53 2.47 -9.82
N LYS A 244 24.99 1.68 -8.83
CA LYS A 244 25.26 0.25 -9.02
C LYS A 244 23.99 -0.61 -9.05
N THR A 245 22.88 -0.06 -8.59
CA THR A 245 21.59 -0.74 -8.46
C THR A 245 20.61 -0.34 -9.57
N TYR A 246 20.99 0.60 -10.43
CA TYR A 246 20.22 0.98 -11.61
C TYR A 246 20.25 -0.15 -12.65
N THR A 247 19.07 -0.64 -13.03
CA THR A 247 18.92 -1.66 -14.08
C THR A 247 17.81 -1.26 -15.05
N PRO A 248 18.12 -0.92 -16.31
CA PRO A 248 17.09 -0.55 -17.28
C PRO A 248 16.19 -1.76 -17.60
N ILE A 249 14.91 -1.51 -17.83
CA ILE A 249 13.92 -2.56 -18.07
C ILE A 249 13.88 -2.95 -19.55
N PRO A 250 13.94 -4.26 -19.88
CA PRO A 250 13.73 -4.75 -21.24
C PRO A 250 12.33 -4.42 -21.77
N CYS A 251 12.23 -4.15 -23.06
CA CYS A 251 10.96 -3.71 -23.67
C CYS A 251 9.86 -4.79 -23.62
N ASP A 252 10.23 -6.07 -23.67
CA ASP A 252 9.32 -7.22 -23.64
C ASP A 252 8.85 -7.59 -22.22
N SER A 253 9.27 -6.84 -21.20
CA SER A 253 8.86 -7.07 -19.82
C SER A 253 7.39 -6.71 -19.58
N GLU A 254 6.76 -7.41 -18.63
CA GLU A 254 5.40 -7.10 -18.18
C GLU A 254 5.28 -5.67 -17.63
N GLN A 255 6.32 -5.18 -16.96
CA GLN A 255 6.34 -3.81 -16.42
C GLN A 255 6.31 -2.77 -17.54
N CYS A 256 7.02 -3.01 -18.66
CA CYS A 256 6.93 -2.11 -19.82
C CYS A 256 5.53 -2.13 -20.44
N ASN A 257 4.94 -3.32 -20.55
CA ASN A 257 3.58 -3.51 -21.08
C ASN A 257 2.49 -2.85 -20.22
N SER A 258 2.76 -2.57 -18.94
CA SER A 258 1.84 -1.85 -18.06
C SER A 258 1.72 -0.34 -18.37
N LEU A 259 2.67 0.22 -19.12
CA LEU A 259 2.62 1.62 -19.54
C LEU A 259 1.87 1.77 -20.86
N PHE A 260 0.85 2.62 -20.86
CA PHE A 260 0.22 3.08 -22.09
C PHE A 260 1.21 3.99 -22.85
N GLY A 261 1.45 3.70 -24.14
CA GLY A 261 2.35 4.52 -24.96
C GLY A 261 3.85 4.23 -24.80
N HIS A 262 4.24 3.08 -24.24
CA HIS A 262 5.64 2.65 -24.28
C HIS A 262 6.10 2.35 -25.72
N SER A 263 7.41 2.41 -25.94
CA SER A 263 8.06 2.03 -27.18
C SER A 263 9.40 1.35 -26.91
N CYS A 264 9.89 0.57 -27.88
CA CYS A 264 11.17 -0.09 -27.73
C CYS A 264 12.28 0.75 -28.36
N SER A 265 13.32 1.04 -27.59
CA SER A 265 14.55 1.60 -28.13
C SER A 265 15.26 0.59 -29.06
N PRO A 266 16.21 1.03 -29.91
CA PRO A 266 17.02 0.11 -30.71
C PRO A 266 17.84 -0.89 -29.88
N GLN A 267 18.04 -0.61 -28.58
CA GLN A 267 18.71 -1.50 -27.63
C GLN A 267 17.74 -2.44 -26.90
N ASN A 268 16.49 -2.52 -27.35
CA ASN A 268 15.40 -3.29 -26.72
C ASN A 268 15.11 -2.87 -25.26
N LEU A 269 15.29 -1.58 -24.95
CA LEU A 269 14.94 -1.01 -23.65
C LEU A 269 13.55 -0.39 -23.71
N CYS A 270 12.84 -0.42 -22.59
CA CYS A 270 11.54 0.19 -22.43
C CYS A 270 11.65 1.72 -22.39
N SER A 271 11.29 2.38 -23.48
CA SER A 271 11.11 3.83 -23.51
C SER A 271 9.66 4.15 -23.15
N TYR A 272 9.44 5.09 -22.23
CA TYR A 272 8.11 5.54 -21.85
C TYR A 272 7.85 6.99 -22.25
N SER A 273 6.57 7.28 -22.45
CA SER A 273 6.03 8.64 -22.53
C SER A 273 4.82 8.68 -21.60
N TYR A 274 4.82 9.60 -20.65
CA TYR A 274 3.77 9.70 -19.63
C TYR A 274 3.29 11.15 -19.55
N SER A 275 1.98 11.36 -19.61
CA SER A 275 1.35 12.67 -19.66
C SER A 275 0.39 12.88 -18.49
N TYR A 276 0.32 14.12 -18.01
CA TYR A 276 -0.52 14.54 -16.90
C TYR A 276 -1.65 15.45 -17.38
N ALA A 277 -2.67 15.66 -16.52
CA ALA A 277 -3.86 16.44 -16.87
C ALA A 277 -3.56 17.91 -17.19
N ASP A 278 -2.52 18.47 -16.58
CA ASP A 278 -2.02 19.83 -16.82
C ASP A 278 -1.18 19.94 -18.12
N SER A 279 -1.14 18.87 -18.93
CA SER A 279 -0.33 18.72 -20.13
C SER A 279 1.18 18.63 -19.89
N SER A 280 1.62 18.44 -18.64
CA SER A 280 3.00 18.07 -18.34
C SER A 280 3.31 16.68 -18.90
N VAL A 281 4.55 16.47 -19.35
CA VAL A 281 5.00 15.21 -19.96
C VAL A 281 6.39 14.86 -19.46
N THR A 282 6.61 13.58 -19.19
CA THR A 282 7.95 12.99 -19.01
C THR A 282 8.16 11.88 -20.03
N ASN A 283 9.33 11.89 -20.67
CA ASN A 283 9.78 10.84 -21.58
C ASN A 283 11.12 10.32 -21.10
N GLY A 284 11.29 9.01 -21.08
CA GLY A 284 12.46 8.42 -20.45
C GLY A 284 12.61 6.93 -20.70
N VAL A 285 13.51 6.33 -19.92
CA VAL A 285 13.72 4.88 -19.89
C VAL A 285 13.16 4.35 -18.58
N LEU A 286 12.34 3.30 -18.66
CA LEU A 286 11.86 2.62 -17.46
C LEU A 286 12.99 1.76 -16.89
N ALA A 287 13.17 1.78 -15.57
CA ALA A 287 14.27 1.09 -14.91
C ALA A 287 13.85 0.57 -13.52
N ARG A 288 14.69 -0.30 -12.96
CA ARG A 288 14.68 -0.71 -11.56
C ARG A 288 15.75 0.06 -10.81
N GLU A 289 15.46 0.42 -9.57
CA GLU A 289 16.42 1.05 -8.66
C GLU A 289 16.12 0.68 -7.20
N ALA A 290 17.14 0.82 -6.36
CA ALA A 290 17.02 0.76 -4.91
C ALA A 290 16.52 2.10 -4.35
N VAL A 291 15.50 2.02 -3.51
CA VAL A 291 14.91 3.15 -2.78
C VAL A 291 15.22 2.98 -1.29
N THR A 292 15.57 4.08 -0.63
CA THR A 292 15.78 4.12 0.83
C THR A 292 14.75 5.03 1.49
N PHE A 293 14.09 4.51 2.52
CA PHE A 293 13.12 5.19 3.37
C PHE A 293 13.68 5.42 4.78
N SER A 294 13.12 6.41 5.47
CA SER A 294 13.31 6.51 6.92
C SER A 294 12.44 5.45 7.62
N SER A 295 12.89 4.97 8.78
CA SER A 295 12.14 4.03 9.61
C SER A 295 11.91 4.61 11.00
N THR A 296 10.75 4.30 11.58
CA THR A 296 10.44 4.62 12.98
C THR A 296 11.42 3.95 13.97
N SER A 297 12.15 2.91 13.53
CA SER A 297 13.22 2.27 14.30
C SER A 297 14.54 3.06 14.35
N GLY A 298 14.69 4.08 13.50
CA GLY A 298 15.92 4.88 13.34
C GLY A 298 16.88 4.33 12.28
N GLU A 299 16.76 3.05 11.89
CA GLU A 299 17.58 2.45 10.84
C GLU A 299 16.92 2.61 9.46
N PRO A 300 17.64 3.09 8.42
CA PRO A 300 17.06 3.23 7.09
C PRO A 300 16.56 1.91 6.51
N ILE A 301 15.41 1.95 5.84
CA ILE A 301 14.82 0.82 5.15
C ILE A 301 15.19 0.90 3.67
N VAL A 302 15.89 -0.11 3.14
CA VAL A 302 16.26 -0.17 1.72
C VAL A 302 15.39 -1.20 1.01
N VAL A 303 14.71 -0.76 -0.05
CA VAL A 303 13.90 -1.60 -0.94
C VAL A 303 14.54 -1.64 -2.31
N GLY A 304 14.92 -2.83 -2.77
CA GLY A 304 15.45 -3.04 -4.11
C GLY A 304 14.37 -3.14 -5.17
N ASP A 305 14.79 -3.10 -6.44
CA ASP A 305 13.97 -3.44 -7.61
C ASP A 305 12.69 -2.61 -7.82
N ILE A 306 12.64 -1.39 -7.26
CA ILE A 306 11.55 -0.44 -7.50
C ILE A 306 11.61 0.04 -8.94
N ILE A 307 10.50 -0.17 -9.65
CA ILE A 307 10.24 0.36 -10.97
C ILE A 307 10.10 1.88 -10.88
N PHE A 308 10.95 2.59 -11.62
CA PHE A 308 10.89 4.03 -11.73
C PHE A 308 11.24 4.49 -13.15
N GLY A 309 10.71 5.65 -13.53
CA GLY A 309 11.02 6.34 -14.77
C GLY A 309 12.27 7.20 -14.65
N CYS A 310 13.25 6.94 -15.51
CA CYS A 310 14.42 7.81 -15.66
C CYS A 310 14.15 8.81 -16.79
N GLY A 311 13.67 10.01 -16.44
CA GLY A 311 13.15 11.00 -17.37
C GLY A 311 14.25 11.81 -18.04
N HIS A 312 14.37 11.73 -19.36
CA HIS A 312 15.40 12.40 -20.17
C HIS A 312 14.86 13.56 -21.01
N ASP A 313 13.55 13.75 -21.08
CA ASP A 313 12.88 14.87 -21.75
C ASP A 313 11.57 15.15 -21.01
N ASN A 314 11.55 16.22 -20.22
CA ASN A 314 10.48 16.54 -19.30
C ASN A 314 10.11 18.03 -19.44
N SER A 315 8.83 18.28 -19.70
CA SER A 315 8.29 19.63 -19.89
C SER A 315 6.93 19.73 -19.24
N GLY A 316 6.51 20.94 -18.87
CA GLY A 316 5.27 21.12 -18.12
C GLY A 316 5.33 22.32 -17.18
N THR A 317 4.49 22.27 -16.15
CA THR A 317 4.34 23.32 -15.14
C THR A 317 5.32 23.21 -13.96
N PHE A 318 6.28 22.27 -14.03
CA PHE A 318 7.29 22.02 -13.00
C PHE A 318 8.15 23.24 -12.64
N ASN A 319 8.43 23.40 -11.35
CA ASN A 319 9.32 24.41 -10.80
C ASN A 319 10.73 23.85 -10.50
N GLU A 320 11.67 24.72 -10.11
CA GLU A 320 13.08 24.33 -9.96
C GLU A 320 13.41 23.45 -8.74
N ASN A 321 12.47 23.29 -7.81
CA ASN A 321 12.63 22.39 -6.67
C ASN A 321 12.14 20.97 -6.97
N ASP A 322 11.29 20.81 -7.99
CA ASP A 322 10.76 19.52 -8.40
C ASP A 322 11.88 18.70 -9.05
N MET A 323 12.00 17.44 -8.66
CA MET A 323 12.95 16.51 -9.29
C MET A 323 12.25 15.42 -10.11
N GLY A 324 10.91 15.42 -10.11
CA GLY A 324 10.04 14.42 -10.72
C GLY A 324 8.72 14.29 -9.95
N ILE A 325 7.99 13.19 -10.16
CA ILE A 325 6.74 12.87 -9.46
C ILE A 325 6.86 11.51 -8.80
N ILE A 326 6.33 11.39 -7.59
CA ILE A 326 6.15 10.12 -6.90
C ILE A 326 4.67 9.74 -6.97
N GLY A 327 4.35 8.87 -7.93
CA GLY A 327 3.01 8.34 -8.11
C GLY A 327 2.58 7.48 -6.93
N LEU A 328 1.49 7.89 -6.28
CA LEU A 328 0.85 7.23 -5.16
C LEU A 328 -0.55 6.69 -5.52
N GLY A 329 -0.84 6.55 -6.81
CA GLY A 329 -2.09 5.95 -7.32
C GLY A 329 -2.28 4.47 -6.95
N GLY A 330 -3.39 3.89 -7.38
CA GLY A 330 -3.74 2.49 -7.15
C GLY A 330 -3.11 1.51 -8.14
N GLY A 331 -2.51 1.99 -9.22
CA GLY A 331 -1.98 1.14 -10.29
C GLY A 331 -0.65 0.45 -9.95
N PRO A 332 -0.21 -0.51 -10.78
CA PRO A 332 0.92 -1.38 -10.47
C PRO A 332 2.29 -0.68 -10.44
N LEU A 333 2.40 0.51 -11.06
CA LEU A 333 3.63 1.30 -11.06
C LEU A 333 3.72 2.27 -9.89
N SER A 334 2.65 2.43 -9.10
CA SER A 334 2.66 3.31 -7.93
C SER A 334 3.59 2.81 -6.85
N LEU A 335 4.18 3.74 -6.09
CA LEU A 335 5.08 3.38 -5.01
C LEU A 335 4.38 2.47 -4.01
N VAL A 336 3.12 2.77 -3.68
CA VAL A 336 2.29 2.03 -2.73
C VAL A 336 2.10 0.58 -3.17
N SER A 337 1.76 0.35 -4.44
CA SER A 337 1.58 -0.99 -5.00
C SER A 337 2.88 -1.79 -5.02
N GLN A 338 4.01 -1.13 -5.31
CA GLN A 338 5.31 -1.79 -5.40
C GLN A 338 5.89 -2.20 -4.04
N ILE A 339 5.62 -1.43 -2.97
CA ILE A 339 6.16 -1.72 -1.62
C ILE A 339 5.15 -2.40 -0.69
N GLY A 340 3.85 -2.37 -1.01
CA GLY A 340 2.79 -2.82 -0.11
C GLY A 340 2.98 -4.27 0.37
N ASP A 341 3.29 -5.19 -0.54
CA ASP A 341 3.49 -6.61 -0.23
C ASP A 341 4.70 -6.85 0.71
N LEU A 342 5.69 -5.95 0.69
CA LEU A 342 6.87 -6.02 1.57
C LEU A 342 6.56 -5.59 3.01
N TYR A 343 5.55 -4.74 3.20
CA TYR A 343 5.18 -4.15 4.50
C TYR A 343 3.76 -4.53 4.95
N GLY A 344 3.26 -5.66 4.44
CA GLY A 344 2.07 -6.36 4.92
C GLY A 344 0.75 -5.90 4.32
N SER A 345 0.70 -4.75 3.65
CA SER A 345 -0.53 -4.21 3.05
C SER A 345 -0.26 -3.09 2.04
N LYS A 346 -1.12 -3.00 1.01
CA LYS A 346 -1.11 -1.92 0.03
C LYS A 346 -1.87 -0.72 0.58
N LYS A 347 -1.23 -0.02 1.52
CA LYS A 347 -1.82 1.17 2.15
C LYS A 347 -0.76 2.20 2.49
N PHE A 348 -1.20 3.45 2.55
CA PHE A 348 -0.39 4.56 3.00
C PHE A 348 -1.25 5.62 3.68
N SER A 349 -0.62 6.54 4.39
CA SER A 349 -1.28 7.70 4.98
C SER A 349 -0.44 8.94 4.79
N GLN A 350 -1.08 10.06 4.54
CA GLN A 350 -0.43 11.37 4.42
C GLN A 350 -1.02 12.36 5.41
N CYS A 351 -0.15 13.21 5.96
CA CYS A 351 -0.55 14.40 6.70
C CYS A 351 0.16 15.61 6.07
N LEU A 352 -0.59 16.38 5.29
CA LEU A 352 -0.06 17.53 4.56
C LEU A 352 -0.11 18.78 5.44
N VAL A 353 1.00 19.52 5.52
CA VAL A 353 1.05 20.81 6.24
C VAL A 353 0.27 21.88 5.49
N PRO A 354 -0.37 22.85 6.13
CA PRO A 354 -1.06 23.94 5.43
C PRO A 354 -0.17 24.69 4.45
N PHE A 355 -0.77 25.30 3.42
CA PHE A 355 -0.04 26.07 2.40
C PHE A 355 0.88 27.16 3.00
N HIS A 356 0.52 27.74 4.16
CA HIS A 356 1.29 28.76 4.88
C HIS A 356 2.18 28.25 6.01
N ALA A 357 2.37 26.93 6.12
CA ALA A 357 3.27 26.41 7.11
C ALA A 357 4.68 27.00 6.92
N ASP A 358 5.40 27.18 8.03
CA ASP A 358 6.81 27.52 7.98
C ASP A 358 7.55 26.50 7.09
N PRO A 359 8.38 26.92 6.13
CA PRO A 359 9.08 26.02 5.22
C PRO A 359 10.02 25.02 5.92
N HIS A 360 10.32 25.21 7.21
CA HIS A 360 11.08 24.27 8.03
C HIS A 360 10.21 23.20 8.71
N ILE A 361 8.89 23.32 8.62
CA ILE A 361 7.93 22.33 9.11
C ILE A 361 7.57 21.39 7.98
N SER A 362 7.59 20.09 8.28
CA SER A 362 7.23 19.03 7.33
C SER A 362 6.07 18.23 7.88
N GLY A 363 5.20 17.80 6.98
CA GLY A 363 4.25 16.73 7.24
C GLY A 363 4.91 15.37 7.09
N THR A 364 4.10 14.31 7.12
CA THR A 364 4.57 12.94 6.97
C THR A 364 3.77 12.14 5.95
N ILE A 365 4.43 11.18 5.33
CA ILE A 365 3.80 10.10 4.57
C ILE A 365 4.36 8.78 5.12
N SER A 366 3.47 7.85 5.48
CA SER A 366 3.81 6.53 6.03
C SER A 366 3.19 5.44 5.17
N PHE A 367 3.84 4.28 5.04
CA PHE A 367 3.36 3.17 4.22
C PHE A 367 3.26 1.85 5.01
N GLY A 368 2.39 0.95 4.54
CA GLY A 368 2.15 -0.35 5.16
C GLY A 368 1.50 -0.23 6.53
N ASP A 369 1.72 -1.19 7.42
CA ASP A 369 0.98 -1.28 8.70
C ASP A 369 1.14 -0.08 9.65
N VAL A 370 2.21 0.72 9.52
CA VAL A 370 2.38 1.94 10.31
C VAL A 370 1.49 3.10 9.87
N SER A 371 0.85 2.98 8.71
CA SER A 371 0.00 4.04 8.14
C SER A 371 -1.48 3.92 8.55
N ASP A 372 -1.79 3.09 9.53
CA ASP A 372 -3.17 2.88 9.99
C ASP A 372 -3.75 4.15 10.62
N VAL A 373 -4.81 4.69 9.98
CA VAL A 373 -5.56 5.83 10.51
C VAL A 373 -6.70 5.32 11.39
N SER A 374 -6.53 5.44 12.70
CA SER A 374 -7.49 4.94 13.69
C SER A 374 -7.64 5.87 14.89
N GLY A 375 -8.61 5.54 15.75
CA GLY A 375 -8.91 6.25 16.99
C GLY A 375 -10.15 7.15 16.90
N GLU A 376 -10.33 7.96 17.94
CA GLU A 376 -11.47 8.90 18.03
C GLU A 376 -11.39 9.96 16.92
N GLY A 377 -12.55 10.29 16.35
CA GLY A 377 -12.70 11.30 15.30
C GLY A 377 -12.36 10.83 13.87
N VAL A 378 -12.01 9.56 13.68
CA VAL A 378 -11.82 8.99 12.34
C VAL A 378 -13.18 8.76 11.66
N VAL A 379 -13.29 9.22 10.42
CA VAL A 379 -14.41 8.94 9.52
C VAL A 379 -13.89 8.26 8.26
N THR A 380 -14.66 7.37 7.65
CA THR A 380 -14.19 6.52 6.55
C THR A 380 -15.23 6.44 5.44
N THR A 381 -14.79 6.60 4.20
CA THR A 381 -15.59 6.40 2.99
C THR A 381 -15.01 5.26 2.13
N THR A 382 -15.81 4.72 1.23
CA THR A 382 -15.41 3.60 0.36
C THR A 382 -14.85 4.13 -0.97
N LEU A 383 -13.82 3.48 -1.48
CA LEU A 383 -13.29 3.74 -2.83
C LEU A 383 -14.22 3.13 -3.88
N VAL A 384 -14.72 3.99 -4.79
CA VAL A 384 -15.56 3.57 -5.92
C VAL A 384 -14.73 3.23 -7.17
N SER A 385 -13.44 3.57 -7.20
CA SER A 385 -12.52 3.12 -8.25
C SER A 385 -12.36 1.60 -8.23
N GLU A 386 -12.10 0.98 -9.39
CA GLU A 386 -11.82 -0.45 -9.45
C GLU A 386 -10.51 -0.79 -8.74
N GLU A 387 -10.39 -2.03 -8.24
CA GLU A 387 -9.19 -2.48 -7.53
C GLU A 387 -7.97 -2.43 -8.45
N GLY A 388 -6.87 -1.87 -7.95
CA GLY A 388 -5.64 -1.71 -8.74
C GLY A 388 -5.74 -0.65 -9.86
N GLN A 389 -6.74 0.24 -9.81
CA GLN A 389 -6.91 1.32 -10.78
C GLN A 389 -6.69 2.70 -10.13
N THR A 390 -6.13 3.60 -10.93
CA THR A 390 -5.99 5.03 -10.63
C THR A 390 -7.05 5.80 -11.42
N PRO A 391 -7.66 6.84 -10.85
CA PRO A 391 -7.35 7.48 -9.56
C PRO A 391 -8.21 7.00 -8.37
N TYR A 392 -7.95 7.55 -7.17
CA TYR A 392 -8.79 7.32 -5.99
C TYR A 392 -10.09 8.10 -6.08
N LEU A 393 -11.17 7.39 -6.39
CA LEU A 393 -12.51 7.96 -6.54
C LEU A 393 -13.38 7.66 -5.32
N VAL A 394 -14.11 8.67 -4.85
CA VAL A 394 -15.08 8.59 -3.75
C VAL A 394 -16.38 9.33 -4.12
N THR A 395 -17.46 9.07 -3.39
CA THR A 395 -18.74 9.76 -3.58
C THR A 395 -18.87 10.94 -2.63
N LEU A 396 -19.02 12.15 -3.18
CA LEU A 396 -19.34 13.39 -2.47
C LEU A 396 -20.83 13.72 -2.64
N GLU A 397 -21.56 13.74 -1.53
CA GLU A 397 -23.01 14.01 -1.49
C GLU A 397 -23.32 15.52 -1.51
N GLY A 398 -22.41 16.34 -0.98
CA GLY A 398 -22.55 17.79 -0.93
C GLY A 398 -21.55 18.45 0.01
N ILE A 399 -21.66 19.76 0.16
CA ILE A 399 -20.83 20.55 1.07
C ILE A 399 -21.75 21.44 1.90
N SER A 400 -21.61 21.39 3.23
CA SER A 400 -22.27 22.37 4.10
C SER A 400 -21.39 23.59 4.29
N VAL A 401 -21.99 24.79 4.27
CA VAL A 401 -21.37 26.05 4.71
C VAL A 401 -22.01 26.42 6.05
N GLY A 402 -21.24 26.30 7.14
CA GLY A 402 -21.84 26.30 8.47
C GLY A 402 -22.87 25.17 8.59
N ASP A 403 -24.12 25.53 8.88
CA ASP A 403 -25.23 24.58 9.01
C ASP A 403 -26.06 24.41 7.72
N THR A 404 -25.75 25.14 6.64
CA THR A 404 -26.51 25.08 5.38
C THR A 404 -25.91 24.05 4.44
N PHE A 405 -26.63 22.95 4.19
CA PHE A 405 -26.22 21.92 3.23
C PHE A 405 -26.47 22.36 1.77
N VAL A 406 -25.40 22.39 0.97
CA VAL A 406 -25.47 22.56 -0.48
C VAL A 406 -25.30 21.18 -1.13
N PRO A 407 -26.35 20.63 -1.78
CA PRO A 407 -26.28 19.29 -2.37
C PRO A 407 -25.43 19.27 -3.64
N PHE A 408 -24.70 18.18 -3.85
CA PHE A 408 -24.06 17.89 -5.13
C PHE A 408 -25.15 17.55 -6.18
N ASN A 409 -25.65 18.57 -6.89
CA ASN A 409 -26.72 18.40 -7.86
C ASN A 409 -26.18 18.59 -9.28
N SER A 410 -25.82 17.49 -9.96
CA SER A 410 -25.45 17.54 -11.38
C SER A 410 -26.65 17.18 -12.26
N SER A 411 -27.06 18.07 -13.15
CA SER A 411 -28.19 17.86 -14.08
C SER A 411 -27.89 16.92 -15.26
N ALA A 412 -26.76 16.22 -15.24
CA ALA A 412 -26.36 15.22 -16.23
C ALA A 412 -26.29 13.82 -15.62
N MET A 413 -26.24 12.76 -16.44
CA MET A 413 -26.12 11.34 -16.05
C MET A 413 -24.85 10.98 -15.23
N LEU A 414 -24.22 11.93 -14.54
CA LEU A 414 -23.12 11.80 -13.58
C LEU A 414 -23.63 11.84 -12.13
N SER A 415 -24.84 11.33 -11.89
CA SER A 415 -25.63 11.48 -10.66
C SER A 415 -25.09 10.77 -9.41
N GLN A 416 -23.79 10.44 -9.35
CA GLN A 416 -23.17 9.69 -8.25
C GLN A 416 -22.20 10.51 -7.41
N GLY A 417 -22.00 11.80 -7.69
CA GLY A 417 -21.12 12.65 -6.86
C GLY A 417 -19.65 12.24 -6.89
N ILE A 418 -19.22 11.54 -7.94
CA ILE A 418 -17.86 10.97 -8.00
C ILE A 418 -16.84 12.11 -8.07
N ILE A 419 -15.90 12.11 -7.14
CA ILE A 419 -14.80 13.06 -7.05
C ILE A 419 -13.50 12.31 -6.76
N MET A 420 -12.39 12.80 -7.32
CA MET A 420 -11.06 12.26 -7.12
C MET A 420 -10.38 12.90 -5.91
N ILE A 421 -9.71 12.12 -5.05
CA ILE A 421 -8.84 12.66 -3.99
C ILE A 421 -7.42 12.76 -4.55
N ASP A 422 -6.94 13.99 -4.74
CA ASP A 422 -5.68 14.25 -5.43
C ASP A 422 -4.75 15.18 -4.65
N SER A 423 -3.58 14.69 -4.25
CA SER A 423 -2.51 15.50 -3.67
C SER A 423 -1.72 16.31 -4.70
N GLY A 424 -1.73 15.88 -5.98
CA GLY A 424 -1.02 16.50 -7.10
C GLY A 424 -1.72 17.74 -7.66
N THR A 425 -2.92 18.05 -7.17
CA THR A 425 -3.70 19.22 -7.56
C THR A 425 -3.90 20.16 -6.37
N PRO A 426 -3.50 21.43 -6.43
CA PRO A 426 -3.65 22.35 -5.30
C PRO A 426 -5.11 22.65 -4.90
N ALA A 427 -5.89 23.19 -5.84
CA ALA A 427 -7.27 23.61 -5.60
C ALA A 427 -8.27 22.46 -5.73
N THR A 428 -9.42 22.58 -5.06
CA THR A 428 -10.55 21.67 -5.28
C THR A 428 -11.36 22.11 -6.50
N TYR A 429 -11.59 21.20 -7.45
CA TYR A 429 -12.38 21.46 -8.66
C TYR A 429 -13.75 20.79 -8.56
N LEU A 430 -14.81 21.58 -8.72
CA LEU A 430 -16.20 21.17 -8.55
C LEU A 430 -17.00 21.43 -9.84
N PRO A 431 -18.12 20.72 -10.08
CA PRO A 431 -19.02 21.08 -11.17
C PRO A 431 -19.45 22.54 -11.06
N GLN A 432 -19.41 23.29 -12.18
CA GLN A 432 -19.67 24.73 -12.18
C GLN A 432 -20.94 25.13 -11.43
N GLY A 433 -22.08 24.48 -11.70
CA GLY A 433 -23.35 24.82 -11.02
C GLY A 433 -23.36 24.51 -9.52
N PHE A 434 -22.58 23.53 -9.06
CA PHE A 434 -22.42 23.23 -7.63
C PHE A 434 -21.52 24.27 -6.96
N TYR A 435 -20.40 24.62 -7.60
CA TYR A 435 -19.51 25.70 -7.17
C TYR A 435 -20.24 27.04 -7.05
N ASP A 436 -21.08 27.40 -8.04
CA ASP A 436 -21.82 28.66 -8.03
C ASP A 436 -22.76 28.75 -6.82
N ASN A 437 -23.49 27.67 -6.50
CA ASN A 437 -24.37 27.61 -5.32
C ASN A 437 -23.56 27.72 -4.02
N LEU A 438 -22.39 27.09 -3.96
CA LEU A 438 -21.50 27.15 -2.80
C LEU A 438 -20.96 28.56 -2.57
N VAL A 439 -20.56 29.26 -3.65
CA VAL A 439 -20.11 30.65 -3.61
C VAL A 439 -21.22 31.60 -3.15
N GLU A 440 -22.46 31.40 -3.60
CA GLU A 440 -23.59 32.22 -3.14
C GLU A 440 -23.86 32.03 -1.65
N GLU A 441 -23.84 30.79 -1.14
CA GLU A 441 -24.00 30.55 0.30
C GLU A 441 -22.83 31.12 1.11
N LEU A 442 -21.60 31.02 0.62
CA LEU A 442 -20.43 31.66 1.25
C LEU A 442 -20.58 33.18 1.39
N LYS A 443 -21.12 33.84 0.36
CA LYS A 443 -21.41 35.29 0.41
C LYS A 443 -22.50 35.62 1.43
N VAL A 444 -23.49 34.75 1.63
CA VAL A 444 -24.54 34.93 2.65
C VAL A 444 -23.98 34.81 4.06
N GLN A 445 -23.04 33.88 4.27
CA GLN A 445 -22.46 33.58 5.58
C GLN A 445 -21.27 34.49 5.95
N SER A 446 -20.72 35.23 4.98
CA SER A 446 -19.61 36.16 5.20
C SER A 446 -20.09 37.59 5.43
N SER A 447 -19.55 38.24 6.46
CA SER A 447 -19.75 39.68 6.68
C SER A 447 -18.83 40.55 5.82
N LEU A 448 -17.87 39.94 5.11
CA LEU A 448 -16.90 40.65 4.27
C LEU A 448 -17.47 40.87 2.87
N LEU A 449 -17.16 42.02 2.29
CA LEU A 449 -17.50 42.31 0.90
C LEU A 449 -16.51 41.60 -0.04
N PRO A 450 -16.98 40.82 -1.03
CA PRO A 450 -16.12 40.25 -2.05
C PRO A 450 -15.32 41.34 -2.80
N ILE A 451 -14.10 41.00 -3.20
CA ILE A 451 -13.29 41.83 -4.09
C ILE A 451 -13.79 41.61 -5.53
N ASP A 452 -14.28 42.67 -6.15
CA ASP A 452 -14.75 42.69 -7.54
C ASP A 452 -13.98 43.71 -8.41
N ASP A 453 -13.06 44.47 -7.81
CA ASP A 453 -12.35 45.60 -8.42
C ASP A 453 -10.88 45.29 -8.79
N ASP A 454 -10.46 44.03 -8.67
CA ASP A 454 -9.07 43.62 -8.82
C ASP A 454 -8.88 42.64 -9.99
N PRO A 455 -8.40 43.13 -11.15
CA PRO A 455 -8.31 42.31 -12.36
C PRO A 455 -7.31 41.15 -12.25
N ASP A 456 -6.35 41.24 -11.33
CA ASP A 456 -5.33 40.19 -11.13
C ASP A 456 -5.91 38.95 -10.42
N LEU A 457 -7.04 39.10 -9.71
CA LEU A 457 -7.71 38.00 -8.98
C LEU A 457 -8.73 37.24 -9.86
N GLY A 458 -9.05 37.76 -11.04
CA GLY A 458 -10.02 37.17 -11.94
C GLY A 458 -11.42 37.04 -11.30
N SER A 459 -12.06 35.90 -11.49
CA SER A 459 -13.42 35.62 -11.00
C SER A 459 -13.45 34.81 -9.69
N GLN A 460 -12.30 34.64 -9.02
CA GLN A 460 -12.24 33.88 -7.78
C GLN A 460 -12.90 34.66 -6.64
N LEU A 461 -13.65 33.99 -5.77
CA LEU A 461 -14.25 34.63 -4.60
C LEU A 461 -13.13 35.02 -3.62
N CYS A 462 -12.87 36.31 -3.46
CA CYS A 462 -11.82 36.82 -2.58
C CYS A 462 -12.35 37.88 -1.62
N TYR A 463 -11.70 38.01 -0.46
CA TYR A 463 -12.02 39.00 0.57
C TYR A 463 -10.76 39.75 1.00
N ARG A 464 -10.90 41.03 1.37
CA ARG A 464 -9.85 41.79 2.06
C ARG A 464 -9.94 41.49 3.55
N CYS A 465 -8.94 40.80 4.08
CA CYS A 465 -8.88 40.48 5.51
C CYS A 465 -7.44 40.32 5.97
N GLU A 466 -7.13 40.72 7.20
CA GLU A 466 -5.81 40.50 7.81
C GLU A 466 -5.57 39.01 8.10
N THR A 467 -6.61 38.26 8.47
CA THR A 467 -6.54 36.81 8.72
C THR A 467 -7.81 36.10 8.26
N ASN A 468 -7.70 34.84 7.84
CA ASN A 468 -8.87 34.05 7.43
C ASN A 468 -9.51 33.22 8.55
N LEU A 469 -9.10 33.38 9.81
CA LEU A 469 -9.50 32.47 10.89
C LEU A 469 -11.00 32.51 11.25
N GLU A 470 -11.71 33.58 10.86
CA GLU A 470 -13.15 33.77 11.14
C GLU A 470 -14.07 33.37 9.97
N GLY A 471 -13.51 32.80 8.89
CA GLY A 471 -14.30 32.30 7.77
C GLY A 471 -15.26 31.16 8.18
N PRO A 472 -16.32 30.90 7.39
CA PRO A 472 -17.22 29.80 7.68
C PRO A 472 -16.49 28.45 7.59
N ILE A 473 -16.84 27.54 8.51
CA ILE A 473 -16.40 26.14 8.43
C ILE A 473 -17.19 25.46 7.31
N LEU A 474 -16.49 24.71 6.46
CA LEU A 474 -17.12 23.87 5.46
C LEU A 474 -17.12 22.43 5.94
N THR A 475 -18.14 21.65 5.58
CA THR A 475 -18.12 20.19 5.80
C THR A 475 -18.33 19.50 4.46
N ALA A 476 -17.32 18.78 3.98
CA ALA A 476 -17.46 17.90 2.83
C ALA A 476 -18.13 16.60 3.28
N HIS A 477 -19.31 16.33 2.73
CA HIS A 477 -20.09 15.14 3.05
C HIS A 477 -19.80 14.06 2.01
N PHE A 478 -18.86 13.18 2.30
CA PHE A 478 -18.66 11.97 1.53
C PHE A 478 -19.62 10.88 2.00
N GLU A 479 -19.92 9.90 1.15
CA GLU A 479 -20.74 8.76 1.55
C GLU A 479 -20.10 8.05 2.75
N GLY A 480 -20.75 8.15 3.92
CA GLY A 480 -20.27 7.58 5.19
C GLY A 480 -19.24 8.40 5.96
N ALA A 481 -18.81 9.57 5.47
CA ALA A 481 -17.77 10.38 6.12
C ALA A 481 -18.00 11.90 6.00
N ASP A 482 -18.15 12.56 7.14
CA ASP A 482 -18.23 14.03 7.23
C ASP A 482 -16.85 14.61 7.56
N VAL A 483 -16.24 15.32 6.59
CA VAL A 483 -14.91 15.91 6.73
C VAL A 483 -15.03 17.42 6.91
N LYS A 484 -14.72 17.91 8.11
CA LYS A 484 -14.73 19.34 8.43
C LYS A 484 -13.47 20.02 7.91
N LEU A 485 -13.65 21.12 7.19
CA LEU A 485 -12.61 21.96 6.61
C LEU A 485 -12.64 23.32 7.29
N MET A 486 -11.55 23.65 7.96
CA MET A 486 -11.32 24.94 8.58
C MET A 486 -10.97 25.99 7.51
N PRO A 487 -11.16 27.28 7.79
CA PRO A 487 -10.85 28.34 6.82
C PRO A 487 -9.43 28.30 6.24
N ILE A 488 -8.44 27.85 7.03
CA ILE A 488 -7.05 27.68 6.57
C ILE A 488 -6.89 26.67 5.41
N GLN A 489 -7.85 25.76 5.23
CA GLN A 489 -7.88 24.77 4.15
C GLN A 489 -8.71 25.24 2.95
N THR A 490 -9.63 26.19 3.17
CA THR A 490 -10.63 26.59 2.18
C THR A 490 -10.39 27.97 1.57
N PHE A 491 -9.49 28.79 2.12
CA PHE A 491 -9.00 29.99 1.45
C PHE A 491 -7.49 30.13 1.51
N ILE A 492 -6.91 30.60 0.40
CA ILE A 492 -5.49 30.89 0.24
C ILE A 492 -5.28 32.39 -0.01
N PRO A 493 -4.21 33.02 0.48
CA PRO A 493 -3.80 34.37 0.20
C PRO A 493 -2.85 34.44 -1.00
N PRO A 494 -3.34 34.81 -2.20
CA PRO A 494 -2.46 35.02 -3.34
C PRO A 494 -1.60 36.28 -3.19
N LYS A 495 -1.97 37.21 -2.28
CA LYS A 495 -1.22 38.43 -1.96
C LYS A 495 -1.57 38.95 -0.56
N ASP A 496 -0.71 39.81 -0.03
CA ASP A 496 -0.85 40.37 1.32
C ASP A 496 -2.24 40.99 1.55
N GLY A 497 -2.90 40.57 2.62
CA GLY A 497 -4.21 41.09 3.05
C GLY A 497 -5.40 40.66 2.18
N VAL A 498 -5.23 39.68 1.28
CA VAL A 498 -6.30 39.12 0.45
C VAL A 498 -6.36 37.63 0.68
N PHE A 499 -7.56 37.07 0.86
CA PHE A 499 -7.80 35.63 0.91
C PHE A 499 -8.86 35.23 -0.12
N CYS A 500 -8.56 34.21 -0.90
CA CYS A 500 -9.34 33.73 -2.03
C CYS A 500 -9.75 32.29 -1.83
N PHE A 501 -11.00 31.97 -2.18
CA PHE A 501 -11.59 30.66 -2.01
C PHE A 501 -10.80 29.62 -2.80
N ALA A 502 -10.31 28.60 -2.12
CA ALA A 502 -9.38 27.58 -2.63
C ALA A 502 -10.07 26.48 -3.45
N MET A 503 -11.29 26.75 -3.94
CA MET A 503 -12.05 25.87 -4.82
C MET A 503 -12.44 26.62 -6.09
N ALA A 504 -12.63 25.89 -7.19
CA ALA A 504 -13.00 26.44 -8.48
C ALA A 504 -14.08 25.59 -9.17
N GLY A 505 -14.90 26.23 -9.99
CA GLY A 505 -15.85 25.56 -10.88
C GLY A 505 -15.18 25.08 -12.17
N THR A 506 -15.58 23.90 -12.66
CA THR A 506 -15.16 23.37 -13.96
C THR A 506 -16.32 22.72 -14.72
N THR A 507 -16.16 22.63 -16.04
CA THR A 507 -17.11 21.99 -16.98
C THR A 507 -16.49 20.82 -17.76
N ASP A 508 -15.21 20.52 -17.53
CA ASP A 508 -14.46 19.47 -18.23
C ASP A 508 -14.74 18.05 -17.71
N GLY A 509 -15.40 17.94 -16.56
CA GLY A 509 -15.74 16.66 -15.92
C GLY A 509 -14.67 16.13 -14.96
N ASN A 510 -13.55 16.85 -14.79
CA ASN A 510 -12.48 16.49 -13.87
C ASN A 510 -12.75 17.12 -12.49
N TYR A 511 -13.47 16.39 -11.63
CA TYR A 511 -13.77 16.86 -10.27
C TYR A 511 -12.75 16.31 -9.27
N ILE A 512 -12.16 17.21 -8.49
CA ILE A 512 -10.98 16.92 -7.67
C ILE A 512 -11.14 17.54 -6.30
N PHE A 513 -10.92 16.75 -5.25
CA PHE A 513 -10.70 17.19 -3.89
C PHE A 513 -9.19 17.43 -3.70
N GLY A 514 -8.78 18.69 -3.86
CA GLY A 514 -7.37 19.09 -3.96
C GLY A 514 -6.64 19.16 -2.63
N ASN A 515 -5.33 19.35 -2.69
CA ASN A 515 -4.42 19.22 -1.55
C ASN A 515 -4.59 20.30 -0.47
N PHE A 516 -5.10 21.50 -0.82
CA PHE A 516 -5.38 22.55 0.17
C PHE A 516 -6.43 22.09 1.18
N ALA A 517 -7.49 21.45 0.68
CA ALA A 517 -8.55 20.88 1.52
C ALA A 517 -8.07 19.68 2.35
N GLN A 518 -7.04 18.98 1.88
CA GLN A 518 -6.45 17.82 2.55
C GLN A 518 -5.46 18.19 3.67
N SER A 519 -4.97 19.43 3.70
CA SER A 519 -4.02 19.86 4.74
C SER A 519 -4.62 19.80 6.15
N ASN A 520 -3.81 19.56 7.18
CA ASN A 520 -4.27 19.35 8.57
C ASN A 520 -5.31 18.22 8.75
N ILE A 521 -5.24 17.22 7.89
CA ILE A 521 -5.98 15.97 8.01
C ILE A 521 -4.98 14.84 7.79
N LEU A 522 -4.97 13.86 8.70
CA LEU A 522 -4.31 12.59 8.46
C LEU A 522 -5.25 11.74 7.61
N ILE A 523 -4.89 11.54 6.35
CA ILE A 523 -5.68 10.81 5.35
C ILE A 523 -5.01 9.47 5.11
N GLY A 524 -5.73 8.37 5.33
CA GLY A 524 -5.28 7.01 5.09
C GLY A 524 -5.97 6.40 3.88
N PHE A 525 -5.19 5.88 2.94
CA PHE A 525 -5.65 5.14 1.77
C PHE A 525 -5.33 3.66 2.00
N ASP A 526 -6.36 2.84 2.15
CA ASP A 526 -6.23 1.39 2.33
C ASP A 526 -6.78 0.71 1.08
N LEU A 527 -5.88 0.28 0.19
CA LEU A 527 -6.26 -0.31 -1.11
C LEU A 527 -6.76 -1.75 -0.93
N ASP A 528 -6.27 -2.46 0.08
CA ASP A 528 -6.71 -3.81 0.40
C ASP A 528 -8.16 -3.81 0.93
N ARG A 529 -8.51 -2.82 1.77
CA ARG A 529 -9.89 -2.64 2.26
C ARG A 529 -10.76 -1.78 1.36
N ARG A 530 -10.17 -1.14 0.35
CA ARG A 530 -10.83 -0.19 -0.55
C ARG A 530 -11.51 0.97 0.19
N THR A 531 -10.79 1.61 1.09
CA THR A 531 -11.33 2.72 1.90
C THR A 531 -10.38 3.90 2.00
N VAL A 532 -10.95 5.09 2.17
CA VAL A 532 -10.21 6.30 2.56
C VAL A 532 -10.71 6.76 3.92
N SER A 533 -9.80 6.94 4.86
CA SER A 533 -10.08 7.39 6.23
C SER A 533 -9.52 8.77 6.48
N PHE A 534 -10.26 9.62 7.16
CA PHE A 534 -9.90 11.00 7.46
C PHE A 534 -9.89 11.21 8.97
N LYS A 535 -8.85 11.88 9.48
CA LYS A 535 -8.73 12.26 10.88
C LYS A 535 -8.21 13.69 11.00
N PRO A 536 -8.99 14.65 11.55
CA PRO A 536 -8.48 15.98 11.85
C PRO A 536 -7.21 15.90 12.69
N THR A 537 -6.11 16.45 12.19
CA THR A 537 -4.78 16.30 12.78
C THR A 537 -3.96 17.55 12.52
N ASP A 538 -3.27 18.09 13.53
CA ASP A 538 -2.27 19.12 13.30
C ASP A 538 -1.04 18.50 12.64
N CYS A 539 -0.93 18.63 11.32
CA CYS A 539 0.19 18.05 10.56
C CYS A 539 1.50 18.80 10.77
N THR A 540 1.50 19.93 11.51
CA THR A 540 2.71 20.70 11.82
C THR A 540 3.45 20.22 13.07
N ASN A 541 2.83 19.33 13.85
CA ASN A 541 3.32 18.89 15.16
C ASN A 541 3.08 17.38 15.37
N GLN A 542 3.84 16.56 14.64
CA GLN A 542 3.72 15.09 14.65
C GLN A 542 4.88 14.37 15.32
#